data_AF-A0A956E289-F1
#
_entry.id   AF-A0A956E289-F1
#
_cell.length_a   1.000
_cell.length_b   1.000
_cell.length_c   1.000
_cell.angle_alpha   90.00
_cell.angle_beta   90.00
_cell.angle_gamma   90.00
#
_symmetry.space_group_name_H-M   'P 1'
#
loop_
_entity.id
_entity.type
_entity.pdbx_description
1 polymer ?
#
loop_
_entity_poly.entity_id
_entity_poly.type
_entity_poly.pdbx_seq_one_letter_code
_entity_poly.pdbx_strand_id
1 'polypeptide(L)'
;MKSLHAVALLSLVSACAGTPPPAPASPEPAPAPTPSHQPAAPVLEPPVSIIPEPSAECQRLAEPVAAEECPGEMTVALAERLSTPTRLLAWESCPGVEPGLLRALVAELSPIECADVLVEPASGAVDPSPEVREVLAGLGVAARLARLAGDPPRLEPPYDKTRFAGFLTTRLAPWIVEQAKAVDSLSKRGAALHGYAKGVVAIQAGLADLRMVELMRQTKLPEEMAGDAELEEVYFAALDQALEPRKQRGRDAALVGLRRFHEVGAIADGRLESAHRLLSLLYNGRRIDRLERLMLPSLSAEADAPLAAALPSYYAGKLIPEEKLRDDVLALSSKGLPTPLQQSVEAPKGKPLPPDKTLAYALGLAHLGQRYFTRGDFERAGRVSQGIARDKIYGARARLLAALGEAMVGAPDDAAKMMLAGFGDWKPNVKGLDTLGKGRGELAGMAAFDAAFLLELAAPQGADEKFWLELSTRYGAAQKKLEGAAAERAKQRAEAAKQTADSIAGKAKSPDAH
;
A
#
# COMPACT_ATOMS: atom_id res chain seq x y z
N MET A 1 40.60 -3.49 19.02
CA MET A 1 39.45 -2.71 18.52
C MET A 1 38.95 -3.17 17.14
N LYS A 2 39.80 -3.46 16.14
CA LYS A 2 39.39 -4.01 14.82
C LYS A 2 38.63 -5.36 14.87
N SER A 3 38.89 -6.19 15.89
CA SER A 3 38.30 -7.54 16.02
C SER A 3 36.83 -7.55 16.46
N LEU A 4 36.37 -6.60 17.29
CA LEU A 4 34.97 -6.55 17.74
C LEU A 4 34.02 -6.04 16.65
N HIS A 5 34.48 -5.05 15.87
CA HIS A 5 33.75 -4.56 14.69
C HIS A 5 33.57 -5.69 13.67
N ALA A 6 34.64 -6.45 13.39
CA ALA A 6 34.56 -7.60 12.50
C ALA A 6 33.57 -8.66 13.02
N VAL A 7 33.54 -8.96 14.33
CA VAL A 7 32.62 -9.98 14.89
C VAL A 7 31.17 -9.51 14.90
N ALA A 8 30.88 -8.26 15.28
CA ALA A 8 29.51 -7.71 15.25
C ALA A 8 28.97 -7.59 13.82
N LEU A 9 29.79 -7.10 12.88
CA LEU A 9 29.45 -7.09 11.45
C LEU A 9 29.30 -8.50 10.88
N LEU A 10 30.23 -9.43 11.12
CA LEU A 10 30.11 -10.79 10.59
C LEU A 10 28.89 -11.53 11.13
N SER A 11 28.50 -11.28 12.39
CA SER A 11 27.32 -11.89 13.00
C SER A 11 26.03 -11.37 12.37
N LEU A 12 25.92 -10.05 12.16
CA LEU A 12 24.76 -9.42 11.51
C LEU A 12 24.70 -9.75 10.00
N VAL A 13 25.84 -9.72 9.31
CA VAL A 13 25.95 -10.06 7.88
C VAL A 13 25.63 -11.54 7.65
N SER A 14 26.12 -12.46 8.48
CA SER A 14 25.78 -13.90 8.38
C SER A 14 24.33 -14.19 8.76
N ALA A 15 23.74 -13.42 9.69
CA ALA A 15 22.32 -13.54 10.05
C ALA A 15 21.37 -12.91 9.01
N CYS A 16 21.86 -12.00 8.16
CA CYS A 16 21.06 -11.33 7.13
C CYS A 16 21.25 -11.92 5.72
N ALA A 17 22.36 -12.64 5.49
CA ALA A 17 22.62 -13.38 4.26
C ALA A 17 21.82 -14.71 4.25
N GLY A 18 20.53 -14.63 3.91
CA GLY A 18 19.79 -15.81 3.47
C GLY A 18 20.34 -16.29 2.14
N THR A 19 20.59 -17.60 2.00
CA THR A 19 20.97 -18.24 0.73
C THR A 19 19.92 -17.97 -0.35
N PRO A 20 20.31 -17.59 -1.58
CA PRO A 20 19.38 -17.48 -2.70
C PRO A 20 18.73 -18.85 -2.96
N PRO A 21 17.42 -18.89 -3.29
CA PRO A 21 16.74 -20.15 -3.55
C PRO A 21 17.31 -20.83 -4.81
N PRO A 22 17.53 -22.16 -4.79
CA PRO A 22 17.82 -22.90 -6.02
C PRO A 22 16.61 -22.84 -6.97
N ALA A 23 16.89 -22.83 -8.27
CA ALA A 23 15.87 -22.85 -9.31
C ALA A 23 14.93 -24.07 -9.15
N PRO A 24 13.62 -23.91 -9.36
CA PRO A 24 12.67 -25.01 -9.20
C PRO A 24 12.91 -26.07 -10.27
N ALA A 25 13.12 -27.32 -9.82
CA ALA A 25 13.04 -28.50 -10.67
C ALA A 25 11.57 -28.82 -10.96
N SER A 26 11.25 -29.09 -12.23
CA SER A 26 9.91 -29.49 -12.68
C SER A 26 9.48 -30.81 -12.04
N PRO A 27 8.31 -30.89 -11.37
CA PRO A 27 7.77 -32.16 -10.91
C PRO A 27 7.03 -32.90 -12.02
N GLU A 28 7.29 -34.21 -12.10
CA GLU A 28 6.62 -35.20 -12.93
C GLU A 28 5.19 -35.48 -12.37
N PRO A 29 4.16 -35.67 -13.22
CA PRO A 29 2.79 -35.79 -12.75
C PRO A 29 2.49 -37.16 -12.14
N ALA A 30 2.02 -37.18 -10.89
CA ALA A 30 1.49 -38.35 -10.21
C ALA A 30 0.00 -38.61 -10.57
N PRO A 31 -0.46 -39.88 -10.58
CA PRO A 31 -1.82 -40.26 -10.95
C PRO A 31 -2.87 -39.86 -9.90
N ALA A 32 -4.09 -39.60 -10.38
CA ALA A 32 -5.20 -39.07 -9.60
C ALA A 32 -5.72 -40.04 -8.50
N PRO A 33 -5.96 -39.56 -7.27
CA PRO A 33 -6.62 -40.35 -6.23
C PRO A 33 -8.15 -40.31 -6.32
N THR A 34 -8.75 -41.43 -5.94
CA THR A 34 -10.19 -41.69 -5.82
C THR A 34 -10.80 -40.93 -4.61
N PRO A 35 -12.04 -40.42 -4.67
CA PRO A 35 -12.58 -39.57 -3.61
C PRO A 35 -12.96 -40.39 -2.36
N SER A 36 -12.35 -40.03 -1.23
CA SER A 36 -12.73 -40.45 0.12
C SER A 36 -13.30 -39.24 0.87
N HIS A 37 -14.45 -39.39 1.52
CA HIS A 37 -14.98 -38.39 2.47
C HIS A 37 -14.01 -38.28 3.67
N GLN A 38 -13.13 -37.28 3.62
CA GLN A 38 -12.34 -36.83 4.76
C GLN A 38 -12.98 -35.56 5.34
N PRO A 39 -12.93 -35.36 6.67
CA PRO A 39 -13.25 -34.05 7.26
C PRO A 39 -12.38 -32.97 6.60
N ALA A 40 -12.95 -31.79 6.38
CA ALA A 40 -12.28 -30.70 5.69
C ALA A 40 -10.89 -30.45 6.31
N ALA A 41 -9.85 -30.50 5.47
CA ALA A 41 -8.48 -30.24 5.91
C ALA A 41 -8.38 -28.83 6.52
N PRO A 42 -7.59 -28.62 7.58
CA PRO A 42 -7.43 -27.30 8.18
C PRO A 42 -6.94 -26.30 7.13
N VAL A 43 -7.54 -25.11 7.12
CA VAL A 43 -7.21 -24.03 6.18
C VAL A 43 -5.76 -23.56 6.36
N LEU A 44 -5.22 -23.70 7.57
CA LEU A 44 -3.84 -23.38 7.91
C LEU A 44 -3.14 -24.60 8.52
N GLU A 45 -1.90 -24.83 8.07
CA GLU A 45 -0.98 -25.70 8.80
C GLU A 45 -0.64 -25.11 10.19
N PRO A 46 -0.28 -25.93 11.19
CA PRO A 46 0.07 -25.45 12.52
C PRO A 46 1.21 -24.41 12.48
N PRO A 47 1.21 -23.42 13.39
CA PRO A 47 2.26 -22.42 13.43
C PRO A 47 3.61 -23.05 13.80
N VAL A 48 4.70 -22.48 13.27
CA VAL A 48 6.06 -22.76 13.75
C VAL A 48 6.19 -22.13 15.13
N SER A 49 6.75 -22.84 16.12
CA SER A 49 6.83 -22.43 17.54
C SER A 49 7.38 -21.03 17.84
N ILE A 50 8.07 -20.39 16.88
CA ILE A 50 8.62 -19.03 17.01
C ILE A 50 7.60 -17.91 16.76
N ILE A 51 6.48 -18.22 16.11
CA ILE A 51 5.44 -17.23 15.82
C ILE A 51 4.71 -16.93 17.14
N PRO A 52 4.63 -15.66 17.58
CA PRO A 52 3.90 -15.32 18.79
C PRO A 52 2.44 -15.77 18.70
N GLU A 53 1.93 -16.33 19.80
CA GLU A 53 0.53 -16.71 19.93
C GLU A 53 -0.39 -15.48 19.82
N PRO A 54 -1.61 -15.64 19.31
CA PRO A 54 -2.60 -14.58 19.27
C PRO A 54 -2.96 -14.14 20.70
N SER A 55 -3.27 -12.85 20.88
CA SER A 55 -3.62 -12.31 22.20
C SER A 55 -4.95 -12.87 22.70
N ALA A 56 -5.20 -12.75 24.01
CA ALA A 56 -6.50 -13.10 24.59
C ALA A 56 -7.66 -12.24 24.01
N GLU A 57 -7.37 -11.04 23.51
CA GLU A 57 -8.37 -10.24 22.79
C GLU A 57 -8.75 -10.89 21.46
N CYS A 58 -7.79 -11.40 20.70
CA CYS A 58 -8.06 -12.15 19.48
C CYS A 58 -8.90 -13.41 19.76
N GLN A 59 -8.60 -14.13 20.85
CA GLN A 59 -9.36 -15.32 21.23
C GLN A 59 -10.83 -15.01 21.55
N ARG A 60 -11.10 -13.86 22.21
CA ARG A 60 -12.48 -13.40 22.47
C ARG A 60 -13.24 -13.10 21.18
N LEU A 61 -12.57 -12.59 20.14
CA LEU A 61 -13.21 -12.35 18.85
C LEU A 61 -13.60 -13.65 18.12
N ALA A 62 -12.91 -14.75 18.41
CA ALA A 62 -13.16 -16.07 17.84
C ALA A 62 -14.21 -16.88 18.63
N GLU A 63 -14.82 -16.31 19.67
CA GLU A 63 -15.89 -16.98 20.42
C GLU A 63 -17.07 -17.36 19.49
N PRO A 64 -17.64 -18.57 19.63
CA PRO A 64 -18.75 -19.00 18.79
C PRO A 64 -19.94 -18.04 18.87
N VAL A 65 -20.41 -17.61 17.71
CA VAL A 65 -21.62 -16.79 17.59
C VAL A 65 -22.80 -17.71 17.32
N ALA A 66 -23.87 -17.55 18.10
CA ALA A 66 -25.11 -18.30 17.87
C ALA A 66 -25.68 -17.96 16.48
N ALA A 67 -26.14 -18.98 15.76
CA ALA A 67 -26.82 -18.78 14.49
C ALA A 67 -28.09 -17.93 14.71
N GLU A 68 -28.30 -16.96 13.83
CA GLU A 68 -29.46 -16.09 13.85
C GLU A 68 -30.32 -16.33 12.59
N GLU A 69 -31.56 -15.85 12.61
CA GLU A 69 -32.42 -15.90 11.44
C GLU A 69 -31.82 -15.08 10.28
N CYS A 70 -31.92 -15.62 9.08
CA CYS A 70 -31.38 -14.98 7.89
C CYS A 70 -32.16 -13.70 7.56
N PRO A 71 -31.47 -12.57 7.30
CA PRO A 71 -32.15 -11.33 7.00
C PRO A 71 -32.84 -11.42 5.64
N GLY A 72 -34.04 -10.82 5.53
CA GLY A 72 -34.76 -10.73 4.25
C GLY A 72 -34.02 -9.87 3.21
N GLU A 73 -33.36 -8.79 3.64
CA GLU A 73 -32.53 -7.93 2.79
C GLU A 73 -31.07 -7.91 3.30
N MET A 74 -30.25 -8.82 2.78
CA MET A 74 -28.85 -8.99 3.23
C MET A 74 -28.04 -7.69 3.17
N THR A 75 -28.17 -6.87 2.13
CA THR A 75 -27.35 -5.65 2.00
C THR A 75 -27.65 -4.59 3.08
N VAL A 76 -28.92 -4.44 3.48
CA VAL A 76 -29.31 -3.51 4.54
C VAL A 76 -28.81 -4.03 5.89
N ALA A 77 -29.04 -5.32 6.14
CA ALA A 77 -28.64 -5.97 7.38
C ALA A 77 -27.10 -5.95 7.58
N LEU A 78 -26.33 -6.13 6.49
CA LEU A 78 -24.88 -5.97 6.50
C LEU A 78 -24.48 -4.56 6.92
N ALA A 79 -25.06 -3.52 6.32
CA ALA A 79 -24.71 -2.13 6.60
C ALA A 79 -24.85 -1.77 8.10
N GLU A 80 -25.94 -2.23 8.72
CA GLU A 80 -26.20 -2.00 10.16
C GLU A 80 -25.18 -2.70 11.07
N ARG A 81 -24.70 -3.88 10.66
CA ARG A 81 -23.83 -4.74 11.47
C ARG A 81 -22.33 -4.56 11.25
N LEU A 82 -21.90 -3.75 10.27
CA LEU A 82 -20.47 -3.47 10.08
C LEU A 82 -19.82 -2.77 11.29
N SER A 83 -20.62 -2.17 12.19
CA SER A 83 -20.15 -1.63 13.47
C SER A 83 -19.82 -2.71 14.51
N THR A 84 -20.34 -3.94 14.33
CA THR A 84 -20.10 -5.11 15.19
C THR A 84 -19.78 -6.35 14.34
N PRO A 85 -18.63 -6.38 13.64
CA PRO A 85 -18.36 -7.35 12.58
C PRO A 85 -18.53 -8.81 13.00
N THR A 86 -18.15 -9.19 14.21
CA THR A 86 -18.25 -10.58 14.69
C THR A 86 -19.66 -11.15 14.62
N ARG A 87 -20.72 -10.32 14.75
CA ARG A 87 -22.11 -10.76 14.63
C ARG A 87 -22.51 -11.17 13.21
N LEU A 88 -21.70 -10.85 12.20
CA LEU A 88 -21.91 -11.31 10.83
C LEU A 88 -21.75 -12.83 10.70
N LEU A 89 -20.97 -13.46 11.58
CA LEU A 89 -20.77 -14.92 11.58
C LEU A 89 -22.09 -15.69 11.84
N ALA A 90 -23.06 -15.06 12.50
CA ALA A 90 -24.39 -15.64 12.70
C ALA A 90 -25.14 -15.95 11.39
N TRP A 91 -24.73 -15.33 10.28
CA TRP A 91 -25.35 -15.44 8.95
C TRP A 91 -24.50 -16.25 7.95
N GLU A 92 -23.40 -16.87 8.38
CA GLU A 92 -22.50 -17.61 7.48
C GLU A 92 -23.21 -18.78 6.76
N SER A 93 -24.26 -19.34 7.37
CA SER A 93 -25.07 -20.43 6.80
C SER A 93 -26.29 -19.95 6.00
N CYS A 94 -26.47 -18.64 5.81
CA CYS A 94 -27.65 -18.11 5.12
C CYS A 94 -27.61 -18.39 3.61
N PRO A 95 -28.76 -18.72 2.98
CA PRO A 95 -28.84 -18.88 1.54
C PRO A 95 -28.36 -17.63 0.79
N GLY A 96 -27.55 -17.82 -0.25
CA GLY A 96 -27.00 -16.71 -1.04
C GLY A 96 -25.73 -16.07 -0.47
N VAL A 97 -25.30 -16.46 0.73
CA VAL A 97 -23.98 -16.12 1.26
C VAL A 97 -23.00 -17.23 0.88
N GLU A 98 -21.90 -16.84 0.23
CA GLU A 98 -20.83 -17.79 -0.08
C GLU A 98 -20.17 -18.27 1.22
N PRO A 99 -20.02 -19.60 1.43
CA PRO A 99 -19.39 -20.15 2.62
C PRO A 99 -18.01 -19.54 2.87
N GLY A 100 -17.73 -19.12 4.11
CA GLY A 100 -16.46 -18.51 4.49
C GLY A 100 -16.29 -17.03 4.12
N LEU A 101 -17.15 -16.44 3.28
CA LEU A 101 -16.98 -15.06 2.83
C LEU A 101 -17.18 -14.05 3.97
N LEU A 102 -18.24 -14.22 4.77
CA LEU A 102 -18.47 -13.35 5.94
C LEU A 102 -17.36 -13.53 6.97
N ARG A 103 -16.86 -14.75 7.16
CA ARG A 103 -15.72 -15.01 8.04
C ARG A 103 -14.45 -14.30 7.59
N ALA A 104 -14.15 -14.35 6.30
CA ALA A 104 -13.05 -13.59 5.71
C ALA A 104 -13.25 -12.08 5.92
N LEU A 105 -14.46 -11.56 5.74
CA LEU A 105 -14.79 -10.16 6.00
C LEU A 105 -14.61 -9.79 7.49
N VAL A 106 -15.04 -10.63 8.43
CA VAL A 106 -14.84 -10.39 9.87
C VAL A 106 -13.36 -10.35 10.21
N ALA A 107 -12.58 -11.29 9.67
CA ALA A 107 -11.13 -11.31 9.84
C ALA A 107 -10.44 -10.08 9.23
N GLU A 108 -10.95 -9.58 8.10
CA GLU A 108 -10.48 -8.37 7.43
C GLU A 108 -10.78 -7.09 8.22
N LEU A 109 -11.96 -6.98 8.82
CA LEU A 109 -12.39 -5.81 9.60
C LEU A 109 -11.83 -5.80 11.03
N SER A 110 -11.26 -6.92 11.47
CA SER A 110 -10.60 -7.08 12.77
C SER A 110 -9.12 -6.68 12.67
N PRO A 111 -8.41 -6.46 13.81
CA PRO A 111 -6.97 -6.35 13.78
C PRO A 111 -6.33 -7.54 13.06
N ILE A 112 -5.41 -7.28 12.13
CA ILE A 112 -4.87 -8.30 11.23
C ILE A 112 -4.19 -9.43 11.99
N GLU A 113 -3.57 -9.13 13.13
CA GLU A 113 -2.96 -10.08 14.07
C GLU A 113 -3.95 -11.05 14.71
N CYS A 114 -5.26 -10.86 14.55
CA CYS A 114 -6.30 -11.77 15.02
C CYS A 114 -6.90 -12.62 13.90
N ALA A 115 -6.51 -12.41 12.64
CA ALA A 115 -7.22 -13.02 11.52
C ALA A 115 -7.09 -14.56 11.48
N ASP A 116 -5.99 -15.16 11.93
CA ASP A 116 -5.84 -16.62 11.95
C ASP A 116 -6.82 -17.31 12.89
N VAL A 117 -7.03 -16.81 14.11
CA VAL A 117 -8.03 -17.39 15.02
C VAL A 117 -9.47 -17.22 14.54
N LEU A 118 -9.74 -16.23 13.69
CA LEU A 118 -11.06 -16.01 13.10
C LEU A 118 -11.32 -16.93 11.90
N VAL A 119 -10.28 -17.25 11.13
CA VAL A 119 -10.39 -18.12 9.94
C VAL A 119 -10.18 -19.61 10.22
N GLU A 120 -9.51 -19.99 11.31
CA GLU A 120 -9.23 -21.39 11.68
C GLU A 120 -10.46 -22.23 12.08
N PRO A 121 -11.56 -21.69 12.65
CA PRO A 121 -12.77 -22.49 12.85
C PRO A 121 -13.46 -22.68 11.48
N ALA A 122 -13.09 -23.73 10.75
CA ALA A 122 -13.86 -24.19 9.60
C ALA A 122 -15.14 -24.88 10.10
N SER A 123 -16.10 -24.11 10.62
CA SER A 123 -17.39 -24.63 11.06
C SER A 123 -18.40 -24.53 9.92
N GLY A 124 -18.57 -25.59 9.12
CA GLY A 124 -19.67 -25.68 8.16
C GLY A 124 -19.60 -26.88 7.22
N ALA A 125 -20.76 -27.46 6.89
CA ALA A 125 -20.94 -28.65 6.04
C ALA A 125 -20.70 -28.43 4.53
N VAL A 126 -20.31 -27.22 4.12
CA VAL A 126 -20.15 -26.81 2.72
C VAL A 126 -18.78 -26.16 2.54
N ASP A 127 -18.01 -26.67 1.59
CA ASP A 127 -16.69 -26.15 1.26
C ASP A 127 -16.78 -24.75 0.62
N PRO A 128 -15.94 -23.79 1.04
CA PRO A 128 -15.82 -22.49 0.35
C PRO A 128 -15.27 -22.68 -1.06
N SER A 129 -15.54 -21.71 -1.94
CA SER A 129 -14.92 -21.69 -3.27
C SER A 129 -13.38 -21.64 -3.15
N PRO A 130 -12.64 -22.04 -4.21
CA PRO A 130 -11.18 -21.95 -4.21
C PRO A 130 -10.67 -20.54 -3.87
N GLU A 131 -11.33 -19.50 -4.37
CA GLU A 131 -10.93 -18.11 -4.12
C GLU A 131 -11.12 -17.73 -2.65
N VAL A 132 -12.28 -17.99 -2.06
CA VAL A 132 -12.54 -17.68 -0.64
C VAL A 132 -11.64 -18.51 0.28
N ARG A 133 -11.39 -19.78 -0.07
CA ARG A 133 -10.44 -20.64 0.64
C ARG A 133 -9.03 -20.04 0.66
N GLU A 134 -8.55 -19.56 -0.49
CA GLU A 134 -7.27 -18.88 -0.55
C GLU A 134 -7.25 -17.59 0.26
N VAL A 135 -8.33 -16.80 0.26
CA VAL A 135 -8.43 -15.57 1.07
C VAL A 135 -8.38 -15.87 2.56
N LEU A 136 -9.12 -16.88 3.04
CA LEU A 136 -9.06 -17.33 4.43
C LEU A 136 -7.62 -17.77 4.79
N ALA A 137 -6.99 -18.59 3.95
CA ALA A 137 -5.60 -19.01 4.14
C ALA A 137 -4.62 -17.82 4.14
N GLY A 138 -4.82 -16.87 3.23
CA GLY A 138 -4.02 -15.65 3.11
C GLY A 138 -4.12 -14.76 4.33
N LEU A 139 -5.33 -14.53 4.83
CA LEU A 139 -5.58 -13.77 6.06
C LEU A 139 -4.94 -14.43 7.28
N GLY A 140 -5.03 -15.75 7.39
CA GLY A 140 -4.36 -16.48 8.47
C GLY A 140 -2.83 -16.41 8.43
N VAL A 141 -2.23 -16.56 7.24
CA VAL A 141 -0.78 -16.38 7.06
C VAL A 141 -0.37 -14.93 7.35
N ALA A 142 -1.17 -13.97 6.92
CA ALA A 142 -0.96 -12.55 7.15
C ALA A 142 -1.02 -12.17 8.63
N ALA A 143 -1.92 -12.76 9.42
CA ALA A 143 -1.96 -12.59 10.88
C ALA A 143 -0.66 -13.03 11.55
N ARG A 144 -0.17 -14.21 11.18
CA ARG A 144 1.08 -14.77 11.70
C ARG A 144 2.28 -13.89 11.33
N LEU A 145 2.33 -13.39 10.09
CA LEU A 145 3.34 -12.40 9.67
C LEU A 145 3.23 -11.10 10.46
N ALA A 146 2.01 -10.61 10.70
CA ALA A 146 1.78 -9.37 11.41
C ALA A 146 2.31 -9.40 12.84
N ARG A 147 2.33 -10.56 13.51
CA ARG A 147 2.89 -10.75 14.86
C ARG A 147 4.42 -10.95 14.89
N LEU A 148 5.06 -11.23 13.75
CA LEU A 148 6.53 -11.32 13.67
C LEU A 148 7.18 -9.94 13.71
N ALA A 149 8.41 -9.89 14.22
CA ALA A 149 9.20 -8.67 14.37
C ALA A 149 8.48 -7.57 15.18
N GLY A 150 7.71 -7.94 16.21
CA GLY A 150 7.00 -7.00 17.09
C GLY A 150 7.74 -6.65 18.37
N ASP A 151 8.36 -7.64 19.04
CA ASP A 151 9.05 -7.45 20.32
C ASP A 151 10.47 -8.05 20.27
N PRO A 152 11.49 -7.25 19.89
CA PRO A 152 12.86 -7.72 19.88
C PRO A 152 13.37 -7.91 21.32
N PRO A 153 14.32 -8.85 21.55
CA PRO A 153 15.07 -8.89 22.79
C PRO A 153 15.66 -7.52 23.09
N ARG A 154 15.62 -7.09 24.36
CA ARG A 154 16.14 -5.79 24.78
C ARG A 154 17.43 -5.98 25.55
N LEU A 155 18.40 -5.11 25.28
CA LEU A 155 19.59 -5.01 26.11
C LEU A 155 19.22 -4.32 27.42
N GLU A 156 19.60 -4.90 28.55
CA GLU A 156 19.40 -4.31 29.87
C GLU A 156 20.65 -3.55 30.34
N PRO A 157 20.49 -2.45 31.10
CA PRO A 157 21.63 -1.73 31.69
C PRO A 157 22.51 -2.62 32.59
N PRO A 158 23.81 -2.28 32.75
CA PRO A 158 24.57 -1.23 32.06
C PRO A 158 24.86 -1.55 30.58
N TYR A 159 24.94 -0.51 29.75
CA TYR A 159 25.20 -0.61 28.31
C TYR A 159 26.70 -0.60 27.98
N ASP A 160 27.47 -1.51 28.59
CA ASP A 160 28.89 -1.65 28.33
C ASP A 160 29.19 -2.53 27.10
N LYS A 161 30.41 -2.44 26.57
CA LYS A 161 30.86 -3.16 25.37
C LYS A 161 30.74 -4.68 25.49
N THR A 162 31.04 -5.25 26.66
CA THR A 162 31.04 -6.70 26.88
C THR A 162 29.61 -7.23 26.89
N ARG A 163 28.70 -6.55 27.58
CA ARG A 163 27.27 -6.86 27.58
C ARG A 163 26.64 -6.69 26.21
N PHE A 164 26.98 -5.61 25.50
CA PHE A 164 26.49 -5.37 24.14
C PHE A 164 26.91 -6.51 23.19
N ALA A 165 28.20 -6.89 23.17
CA ALA A 165 28.69 -7.98 22.34
C ALA A 165 28.07 -9.34 22.69
N GLY A 166 27.91 -9.63 23.99
CA GLY A 166 27.23 -10.83 24.47
C GLY A 166 25.75 -10.87 24.05
N PHE A 167 25.03 -9.76 24.22
CA PHE A 167 23.64 -9.62 23.82
C PHE A 167 23.45 -9.82 22.31
N LEU A 168 24.29 -9.18 21.48
CA LEU A 168 24.25 -9.32 20.03
C LEU A 168 24.36 -10.78 19.59
N THR A 169 25.33 -11.52 20.15
CA THR A 169 25.66 -12.88 19.72
C THR A 169 24.74 -13.95 20.31
N THR A 170 24.32 -13.80 21.56
CA THR A 170 23.58 -14.86 22.29
C THR A 170 22.07 -14.66 22.32
N ARG A 171 21.58 -13.43 22.10
CA ARG A 171 20.15 -13.10 22.18
C ARG A 171 19.62 -12.54 20.87
N LEU A 172 20.22 -11.47 20.37
CA LEU A 172 19.67 -10.73 19.24
C LEU A 172 19.86 -11.49 17.92
N ALA A 173 21.08 -11.94 17.59
CA ALA A 173 21.35 -12.62 16.33
C ALA A 173 20.54 -13.93 16.16
N PRO A 174 20.45 -14.83 17.18
CA PRO A 174 19.58 -15.99 17.08
C PRO A 174 18.11 -15.61 16.81
N TRP A 175 17.59 -14.62 17.56
CA TRP A 175 16.22 -14.14 17.36
C TRP A 175 16.00 -13.60 15.94
N ILE A 176 16.92 -12.78 15.40
CA ILE A 176 16.84 -12.28 14.02
C ILE A 176 16.77 -13.43 13.01
N VAL A 177 17.61 -14.45 13.18
CA VAL A 177 17.65 -15.62 12.28
C VAL A 177 16.33 -16.40 12.34
N GLU A 178 15.78 -16.61 13.53
CA GLU A 178 14.53 -17.34 13.70
C GLU A 178 13.33 -16.56 13.11
N GLN A 179 13.25 -15.25 13.37
CA GLN A 179 12.24 -14.38 12.76
C GLN A 179 12.34 -14.40 11.24
N ALA A 180 13.55 -14.36 10.68
CA ALA A 180 13.77 -14.39 9.24
C ALA A 180 13.32 -15.70 8.59
N LYS A 181 13.61 -16.84 9.23
CA LYS A 181 13.14 -18.15 8.78
C LYS A 181 11.62 -18.24 8.81
N ALA A 182 10.99 -17.68 9.86
CA ALA A 182 9.54 -17.64 9.96
C ALA A 182 8.90 -16.78 8.86
N VAL A 183 9.44 -15.58 8.61
CA VAL A 183 8.99 -14.70 7.53
C VAL A 183 9.17 -15.37 6.16
N ASP A 184 10.33 -15.96 5.88
CA ASP A 184 10.59 -16.67 4.61
C ASP A 184 9.62 -17.85 4.40
N SER A 185 9.40 -18.66 5.44
CA SER A 185 8.48 -19.80 5.39
C SER A 185 7.05 -19.36 5.11
N LEU A 186 6.55 -18.34 5.80
CA LEU A 186 5.20 -17.81 5.60
C LEU A 186 5.07 -17.09 4.25
N SER A 187 6.09 -16.36 3.83
CA SER A 187 6.13 -15.70 2.53
C SER A 187 6.10 -16.70 1.36
N LYS A 188 6.79 -17.85 1.47
CA LYS A 188 6.73 -18.92 0.47
C LYS A 188 5.33 -19.51 0.34
N ARG A 189 4.61 -19.67 1.45
CA ARG A 189 3.19 -20.07 1.44
C ARG A 189 2.34 -19.02 0.73
N GLY A 190 2.52 -17.75 1.07
CA GLY A 190 1.84 -16.64 0.40
C GLY A 190 2.11 -16.56 -1.10
N ALA A 191 3.33 -16.87 -1.53
CA ALA A 191 3.73 -16.84 -2.93
C ALA A 191 2.96 -17.85 -3.80
N ALA A 192 2.48 -18.95 -3.20
CA ALA A 192 1.66 -19.96 -3.87
C ALA A 192 0.17 -19.58 -4.00
N LEU A 193 -0.29 -18.56 -3.28
CA LEU A 193 -1.65 -18.04 -3.40
C LEU A 193 -1.82 -17.17 -4.66
N HIS A 194 -3.06 -16.86 -4.98
CA HIS A 194 -3.46 -16.04 -6.12
C HIS A 194 -4.25 -14.79 -5.70
N GLY A 195 -4.46 -13.90 -6.67
CA GLY A 195 -5.31 -12.72 -6.56
C GLY A 195 -5.11 -11.92 -5.27
N TYR A 196 -6.24 -11.60 -4.63
CA TYR A 196 -6.29 -10.81 -3.40
C TYR A 196 -5.53 -11.47 -2.23
N ALA A 197 -5.70 -12.78 -2.04
CA ALA A 197 -5.06 -13.52 -0.95
C ALA A 197 -3.53 -13.41 -0.99
N LYS A 198 -2.92 -13.57 -2.18
CA LYS A 198 -1.49 -13.33 -2.40
C LYS A 198 -1.11 -11.91 -2.02
N GLY A 199 -1.93 -10.94 -2.39
CA GLY A 199 -1.71 -9.53 -2.09
C GLY A 199 -1.62 -9.26 -0.59
N VAL A 200 -2.59 -9.77 0.18
CA VAL A 200 -2.66 -9.61 1.63
C VAL A 200 -1.41 -10.16 2.30
N VAL A 201 -0.99 -11.37 1.92
CA VAL A 201 0.23 -11.98 2.47
C VAL A 201 1.49 -11.22 2.04
N ALA A 202 1.58 -10.81 0.77
CA ALA A 202 2.75 -10.11 0.25
C ALA A 202 2.98 -8.76 0.93
N ILE A 203 1.92 -8.00 1.21
CA ILE A 203 2.03 -6.76 2.01
C ILE A 203 2.55 -7.09 3.41
N GLN A 204 1.96 -8.05 4.12
CA GLN A 204 2.40 -8.36 5.50
C GLN A 204 3.81 -8.94 5.55
N ALA A 205 4.23 -9.72 4.56
CA ALA A 205 5.61 -10.21 4.46
C ALA A 205 6.57 -9.04 4.24
N GLY A 206 6.19 -8.10 3.36
CA GLY A 206 6.93 -6.86 3.15
C GLY A 206 7.07 -6.04 4.43
N LEU A 207 5.96 -5.80 5.12
CA LEU A 207 5.93 -5.08 6.40
C LEU A 207 6.77 -5.78 7.47
N ALA A 208 6.75 -7.11 7.57
CA ALA A 208 7.56 -7.85 8.54
C ALA A 208 9.06 -7.64 8.33
N ASP A 209 9.55 -7.76 7.08
CA ASP A 209 10.97 -7.50 6.77
C ASP A 209 11.33 -6.02 6.99
N LEU A 210 10.47 -5.07 6.62
CA LEU A 210 10.73 -3.63 6.79
C LEU A 210 10.68 -3.20 8.27
N ARG A 211 9.76 -3.73 9.08
CA ARG A 211 9.73 -3.50 10.54
C ARG A 211 10.99 -4.01 11.21
N MET A 212 11.51 -5.17 10.80
CA MET A 212 12.79 -5.68 11.29
C MET A 212 13.93 -4.69 11.02
N VAL A 213 13.99 -4.10 9.82
CA VAL A 213 14.99 -3.07 9.47
C VAL A 213 14.85 -1.85 10.39
N GLU A 214 13.63 -1.36 10.59
CA GLU A 214 13.36 -0.22 11.47
C GLU A 214 13.76 -0.50 12.92
N LEU A 215 13.39 -1.67 13.47
CA LEU A 215 13.75 -2.08 14.82
C LEU A 215 15.26 -2.14 15.02
N MET A 216 16.02 -2.66 14.05
CA MET A 216 17.47 -2.73 14.18
C MET A 216 18.12 -1.34 14.23
N ARG A 217 17.58 -0.37 13.49
CA ARG A 217 18.03 1.03 13.53
C ARG A 217 17.75 1.72 14.87
N GLN A 218 16.80 1.21 15.67
CA GLN A 218 16.45 1.75 16.99
C GLN A 218 17.29 1.17 18.13
N THR A 219 18.25 0.27 17.84
CA THR A 219 19.11 -0.34 18.86
C THR A 219 19.98 0.72 19.54
N LYS A 220 19.91 0.82 20.87
CA LYS A 220 20.73 1.75 21.64
C LYS A 220 22.21 1.34 21.60
N LEU A 221 23.07 2.29 21.25
CA LEU A 221 24.51 2.08 21.24
C LEU A 221 25.10 2.22 22.66
N PRO A 222 26.20 1.51 22.97
CA PRO A 222 27.01 1.78 24.15
C PRO A 222 27.44 3.24 24.21
N GLU A 223 27.56 3.81 25.41
CA GLU A 223 27.92 5.24 25.60
C GLU A 223 29.23 5.61 24.89
N GLU A 224 30.20 4.70 24.89
CA GLU A 224 31.50 4.89 24.22
C GLU A 224 31.41 4.96 22.69
N MET A 225 30.38 4.36 22.08
CA MET A 225 30.12 4.45 20.63
C MET A 225 29.23 5.64 20.30
N ALA A 226 28.22 5.90 21.13
CA ALA A 226 27.33 7.05 20.96
C ALA A 226 28.05 8.39 21.20
N GLY A 227 29.12 8.40 22.00
CA GLY A 227 29.95 9.58 22.26
C GLY A 227 30.99 9.90 21.18
N ASP A 228 31.15 9.02 20.16
CA ASP A 228 32.11 9.17 19.07
C ASP A 228 31.38 9.15 17.72
N ALA A 229 31.26 10.32 17.10
CA ALA A 229 30.51 10.50 15.86
C ALA A 229 31.04 9.66 14.69
N GLU A 230 32.35 9.41 14.62
CA GLU A 230 32.95 8.59 13.56
C GLU A 230 32.55 7.12 13.76
N LEU A 231 32.61 6.62 15.00
CA LEU A 231 32.21 5.25 15.32
C LEU A 231 30.71 5.03 15.14
N GLU A 232 29.89 6.01 15.50
CA GLU A 232 28.44 5.99 15.27
C GLU A 232 28.13 5.91 13.76
N GLU A 233 28.75 6.76 12.95
CA GLU A 233 28.57 6.76 11.49
C GLU A 233 29.00 5.42 10.87
N VAL A 234 30.18 4.91 11.22
CA VAL A 234 30.68 3.62 10.73
C VAL A 234 29.75 2.47 11.12
N TYR A 235 29.22 2.47 12.35
CA TYR A 235 28.26 1.46 12.78
C TYR A 235 26.98 1.49 11.95
N PHE A 236 26.36 2.66 11.78
CA PHE A 236 25.11 2.76 11.03
C PHE A 236 25.29 2.49 9.55
N ALA A 237 26.43 2.87 8.95
CA ALA A 237 26.77 2.51 7.57
C ALA A 237 26.88 0.99 7.39
N ALA A 238 27.58 0.31 8.32
CA ALA A 238 27.70 -1.15 8.34
C ALA A 238 26.34 -1.85 8.55
N LEU A 239 25.53 -1.33 9.47
CA LEU A 239 24.20 -1.85 9.75
C LEU A 239 23.30 -1.75 8.51
N ASP A 240 23.29 -0.59 7.85
CA ASP A 240 22.51 -0.39 6.64
C ASP A 240 22.96 -1.32 5.50
N GLN A 241 24.27 -1.53 5.33
CA GLN A 241 24.79 -2.49 4.36
C GLN A 241 24.32 -3.93 4.67
N ALA A 242 24.31 -4.33 5.95
CA ALA A 242 23.85 -5.66 6.36
C ALA A 242 22.33 -5.83 6.19
N LEU A 243 21.56 -4.76 6.36
CA LEU A 243 20.09 -4.78 6.26
C LEU A 243 19.57 -4.62 4.82
N GLU A 244 20.40 -4.21 3.87
CA GLU A 244 19.99 -3.97 2.49
C GLU A 244 19.27 -5.16 1.81
N PRO A 245 19.71 -6.43 1.97
CA PRO A 245 18.98 -7.57 1.42
C PRO A 245 17.55 -7.69 1.98
N ARG A 246 17.34 -7.35 3.26
CA ARG A 246 16.00 -7.34 3.88
C ARG A 246 15.15 -6.20 3.35
N LYS A 247 15.74 -5.01 3.20
CA LYS A 247 15.06 -3.86 2.59
C LYS A 247 14.55 -4.21 1.19
N GLN A 248 15.40 -4.83 0.37
CA GLN A 248 15.04 -5.25 -0.99
C GLN A 248 13.92 -6.29 -1.00
N ARG A 249 14.01 -7.35 -0.19
CA ARG A 249 12.92 -8.34 -0.08
C ARG A 249 11.62 -7.71 0.42
N GLY A 250 11.69 -6.88 1.46
CA GLY A 250 10.55 -6.17 2.01
C GLY A 250 9.87 -5.28 0.98
N ARG A 251 10.66 -4.54 0.20
CA ARG A 251 10.20 -3.74 -0.94
C ARG A 251 9.52 -4.61 -2.00
N ASP A 252 10.19 -5.66 -2.46
CA ASP A 252 9.69 -6.45 -3.59
C ASP A 252 8.40 -7.19 -3.22
N ALA A 253 8.30 -7.70 -1.99
CA ALA A 253 7.06 -8.28 -1.46
C ALA A 253 5.93 -7.23 -1.36
N ALA A 254 6.22 -6.03 -0.82
CA ALA A 254 5.23 -4.96 -0.77
C ALA A 254 4.76 -4.55 -2.17
N LEU A 255 5.65 -4.44 -3.16
CA LEU A 255 5.31 -4.12 -4.56
C LEU A 255 4.42 -5.20 -5.20
N VAL A 256 4.65 -6.49 -4.91
CA VAL A 256 3.74 -7.58 -5.32
C VAL A 256 2.36 -7.38 -4.68
N GLY A 257 2.34 -7.04 -3.40
CA GLY A 257 1.11 -6.72 -2.67
C GLY A 257 0.33 -5.57 -3.31
N LEU A 258 0.98 -4.43 -3.53
CA LEU A 258 0.40 -3.24 -4.17
C LEU A 258 -0.26 -3.60 -5.51
N ARG A 259 0.42 -4.38 -6.36
CA ARG A 259 -0.15 -4.83 -7.63
C ARG A 259 -1.43 -5.65 -7.47
N ARG A 260 -1.50 -6.55 -6.49
CA ARG A 260 -2.70 -7.37 -6.26
C ARG A 260 -3.87 -6.58 -5.68
N PHE A 261 -3.59 -5.60 -4.84
CA PHE A 261 -4.61 -4.68 -4.35
C PHE A 261 -5.14 -3.74 -5.44
N HIS A 262 -4.27 -3.34 -6.36
CA HIS A 262 -4.65 -2.60 -7.56
C HIS A 262 -5.61 -3.40 -8.46
N GLU A 263 -5.33 -4.69 -8.68
CA GLU A 263 -6.18 -5.58 -9.50
C GLU A 263 -7.62 -5.71 -8.98
N VAL A 264 -7.82 -5.64 -7.66
CA VAL A 264 -9.16 -5.62 -7.03
C VAL A 264 -9.73 -4.20 -6.87
N GLY A 265 -8.97 -3.18 -7.26
CA GLY A 265 -9.37 -1.78 -7.23
C GLY A 265 -9.41 -1.14 -5.84
N ALA A 266 -8.65 -1.63 -4.87
CA ALA A 266 -8.63 -1.03 -3.53
C ALA A 266 -7.97 0.36 -3.55
N ILE A 267 -8.55 1.37 -2.90
CA ILE A 267 -7.95 2.71 -2.76
C ILE A 267 -7.58 2.95 -1.30
N ALA A 268 -8.57 2.88 -0.41
CA ALA A 268 -8.40 3.12 1.01
C ALA A 268 -8.28 1.79 1.77
N ASP A 269 -7.06 1.45 2.17
CA ASP A 269 -6.76 0.24 2.96
C ASP A 269 -5.57 0.52 3.89
N GLY A 270 -5.72 0.18 5.17
CA GLY A 270 -4.70 0.46 6.19
C GLY A 270 -3.38 -0.26 5.97
N ARG A 271 -3.39 -1.42 5.28
CA ARG A 271 -2.18 -2.17 4.94
C ARG A 271 -1.39 -1.46 3.84
N LEU A 272 -2.09 -0.86 2.88
CA LEU A 272 -1.48 -0.04 1.85
C LEU A 272 -0.84 1.22 2.44
N GLU A 273 -1.52 1.90 3.39
CA GLU A 273 -0.96 3.08 4.07
C GLU A 273 0.31 2.71 4.83
N SER A 274 0.27 1.58 5.54
CA SER A 274 1.41 1.08 6.29
C SER A 274 2.59 0.75 5.38
N ALA A 275 2.33 0.12 4.24
CA ALA A 275 3.35 -0.21 3.25
C ALA A 275 3.97 1.05 2.64
N HIS A 276 3.15 2.01 2.21
CA HIS A 276 3.62 3.29 1.66
C HIS A 276 4.48 4.05 2.66
N ARG A 277 4.03 4.16 3.92
CA ARG A 277 4.77 4.82 4.99
C ARG A 277 6.15 4.20 5.20
N LEU A 278 6.25 2.87 5.34
CA LEU A 278 7.53 2.21 5.58
C LEU A 278 8.45 2.27 4.35
N LEU A 279 7.91 2.14 3.14
CA LEU A 279 8.68 2.29 1.90
C LEU A 279 9.21 3.73 1.76
N SER A 280 8.38 4.74 2.04
CA SER A 280 8.79 6.14 2.01
C SER A 280 9.89 6.43 3.05
N LEU A 281 9.73 5.93 4.29
CA LEU A 281 10.72 6.08 5.36
C LEU A 281 12.07 5.43 5.01
N LEU A 282 12.07 4.14 4.66
CA LEU A 282 13.31 3.34 4.52
C LEU A 282 14.09 3.64 3.24
N TYR A 283 13.42 4.27 2.28
CA TYR A 283 14.04 4.73 1.04
C TYR A 283 14.14 6.27 1.00
N ASN A 284 14.19 6.96 2.15
CA ASN A 284 14.47 8.39 2.28
C ASN A 284 13.60 9.28 1.35
N GLY A 285 12.30 9.03 1.29
CA GLY A 285 11.37 9.78 0.44
C GLY A 285 11.51 9.49 -1.06
N ARG A 286 12.05 8.32 -1.44
CA ARG A 286 11.98 7.82 -2.83
C ARG A 286 10.51 7.66 -3.24
N ARG A 287 10.04 8.65 -4.00
CA ARG A 287 9.07 8.69 -5.11
C ARG A 287 7.71 7.96 -5.01
N ILE A 288 7.50 7.02 -4.10
CA ILE A 288 6.34 6.11 -4.11
C ILE A 288 5.03 6.79 -3.71
N ASP A 289 5.09 7.81 -2.86
CA ASP A 289 3.95 8.62 -2.40
C ASP A 289 3.82 9.95 -3.16
N ARG A 290 4.68 10.21 -4.15
CA ARG A 290 4.77 11.55 -4.74
C ARG A 290 3.51 11.94 -5.50
N LEU A 291 2.87 10.99 -6.21
CA LEU A 291 1.63 11.29 -6.94
C LEU A 291 0.43 11.52 -6.02
N GLU A 292 0.46 11.06 -4.76
CA GLU A 292 -0.56 11.38 -3.76
C GLU A 292 -0.61 12.90 -3.46
N ARG A 293 0.40 13.66 -3.89
CA ARG A 293 0.42 15.13 -3.77
C ARG A 293 -0.29 15.86 -4.91
N LEU A 294 -0.63 15.19 -6.01
CA LEU A 294 -1.46 15.77 -7.08
C LEU A 294 -2.83 16.15 -6.52
N MET A 295 -3.38 17.27 -7.00
CA MET A 295 -4.67 17.78 -6.55
C MET A 295 -5.80 17.21 -7.41
N LEU A 296 -6.60 16.33 -6.82
CA LEU A 296 -7.82 15.84 -7.46
C LEU A 296 -9.01 16.71 -7.04
N PRO A 297 -9.97 16.98 -7.96
CA PRO A 297 -11.15 17.76 -7.61
C PRO A 297 -12.05 16.98 -6.65
N SER A 298 -12.61 17.67 -5.65
CA SER A 298 -13.56 17.07 -4.72
C SER A 298 -14.93 16.84 -5.37
N LEU A 299 -15.61 15.80 -4.91
CA LEU A 299 -17.03 15.57 -5.14
C LEU A 299 -17.80 16.30 -4.03
N SER A 300 -18.75 17.15 -4.40
CA SER A 300 -19.50 17.99 -3.45
C SER A 300 -20.70 17.28 -2.81
N ALA A 301 -20.96 16.02 -3.17
CA ALA A 301 -22.11 15.27 -2.70
C ALA A 301 -21.66 14.15 -1.74
N GLU A 302 -22.30 14.09 -0.57
CA GLU A 302 -22.23 12.91 0.28
C GLU A 302 -23.04 11.79 -0.38
N ALA A 303 -22.45 10.61 -0.47
CA ALA A 303 -23.14 9.44 -0.98
C ALA A 303 -23.95 8.78 0.14
N ASP A 304 -25.25 8.61 -0.06
CA ASP A 304 -26.11 7.82 0.83
C ASP A 304 -25.99 6.32 0.48
N ALA A 305 -24.81 5.75 0.77
CA ALA A 305 -24.49 4.34 0.50
C ALA A 305 -23.58 3.77 1.60
N PRO A 306 -24.10 3.57 2.83
CA PRO A 306 -23.29 3.20 3.99
C PRO A 306 -22.54 1.87 3.82
N LEU A 307 -23.14 0.89 3.13
CA LEU A 307 -22.49 -0.39 2.86
C LEU A 307 -21.27 -0.22 1.95
N ALA A 308 -21.43 0.49 0.83
CA ALA A 308 -20.35 0.74 -0.13
C ALA A 308 -19.23 1.60 0.47
N ALA A 309 -19.58 2.53 1.37
CA ALA A 309 -18.61 3.37 2.07
C ALA A 309 -17.80 2.59 3.13
N ALA A 310 -18.30 1.46 3.62
CA ALA A 310 -17.71 0.73 4.74
C ALA A 310 -16.98 -0.56 4.32
N LEU A 311 -17.37 -1.20 3.20
CA LEU A 311 -16.74 -2.44 2.75
C LEU A 311 -15.39 -2.20 2.06
N PRO A 312 -14.36 -3.03 2.33
CA PRO A 312 -13.17 -3.07 1.49
C PRO A 312 -13.52 -3.50 0.06
N SER A 313 -12.78 -3.00 -0.92
CA SER A 313 -13.15 -3.10 -2.35
C SER A 313 -13.35 -4.54 -2.84
N TYR A 314 -12.53 -5.49 -2.38
CA TYR A 314 -12.69 -6.92 -2.67
C TYR A 314 -14.07 -7.43 -2.26
N TYR A 315 -14.49 -7.16 -1.01
CA TYR A 315 -15.77 -7.61 -0.47
C TYR A 315 -16.95 -6.85 -1.03
N ALA A 316 -16.80 -5.56 -1.34
CA ALA A 316 -17.83 -4.79 -2.06
C ALA A 316 -18.16 -5.45 -3.41
N GLY A 317 -17.15 -5.95 -4.14
CA GLY A 317 -17.35 -6.67 -5.40
C GLY A 317 -18.02 -8.05 -5.25
N LYS A 318 -18.08 -8.62 -4.05
CA LYS A 318 -18.70 -9.93 -3.77
C LYS A 318 -20.07 -9.82 -3.12
N LEU A 319 -20.28 -8.79 -2.28
CA LEU A 319 -21.47 -8.65 -1.43
C LEU A 319 -22.48 -7.61 -1.95
N ILE A 320 -22.06 -6.70 -2.83
CA ILE A 320 -22.96 -5.71 -3.43
C ILE A 320 -23.28 -6.13 -4.87
N PRO A 321 -24.57 -6.25 -5.23
CA PRO A 321 -24.97 -6.52 -6.62
C PRO A 321 -24.41 -5.48 -7.60
N GLU A 322 -24.09 -5.90 -8.82
CA GLU A 322 -23.44 -5.04 -9.83
C GLU A 322 -24.23 -3.76 -10.11
N GLU A 323 -25.56 -3.85 -10.21
CA GLU A 323 -26.43 -2.70 -10.45
C GLU A 323 -26.29 -1.67 -9.33
N LYS A 324 -26.24 -2.15 -8.08
CA LYS A 324 -26.09 -1.30 -6.90
C LYS A 324 -24.67 -0.72 -6.80
N LEU A 325 -23.62 -1.46 -7.19
CA LEU A 325 -22.26 -0.92 -7.29
C LEU A 325 -22.19 0.29 -8.24
N ARG A 326 -22.92 0.23 -9.36
CA ARG A 326 -22.99 1.33 -10.33
C ARG A 326 -23.75 2.53 -9.76
N ASP A 327 -24.75 2.28 -8.91
CA ASP A 327 -25.48 3.33 -8.22
C ASP A 327 -24.67 3.98 -7.10
N ASP A 328 -23.87 3.19 -6.39
CA ASP A 328 -23.07 3.60 -5.24
C ASP A 328 -21.65 4.08 -5.61
N VAL A 329 -21.37 4.26 -6.91
CA VAL A 329 -20.02 4.63 -7.40
C VAL A 329 -19.47 5.90 -6.76
N LEU A 330 -20.35 6.81 -6.33
CA LEU A 330 -19.95 8.01 -5.59
C LEU A 330 -19.27 7.67 -4.26
N ALA A 331 -19.87 6.78 -3.45
CA ALA A 331 -19.27 6.29 -2.20
C ALA A 331 -17.98 5.50 -2.46
N LEU A 332 -18.01 4.67 -3.50
CA LEU A 332 -16.90 3.78 -3.86
C LEU A 332 -15.67 4.56 -4.36
N SER A 333 -15.85 5.71 -5.02
CA SER A 333 -14.75 6.46 -5.66
C SER A 333 -13.56 6.80 -4.73
N SER A 334 -13.79 6.90 -3.42
CA SER A 334 -12.73 7.15 -2.43
C SER A 334 -12.25 5.89 -1.69
N LYS A 335 -13.01 4.78 -1.77
CA LYS A 335 -12.74 3.52 -1.04
C LYS A 335 -12.09 2.48 -1.94
N GLY A 336 -12.59 2.35 -3.15
CA GLY A 336 -12.09 1.45 -4.17
C GLY A 336 -13.09 1.27 -5.31
N LEU A 337 -12.61 0.82 -6.46
CA LEU A 337 -13.43 0.48 -7.62
C LEU A 337 -13.44 -1.04 -7.79
N PRO A 338 -14.41 -1.78 -7.22
CA PRO A 338 -14.41 -3.24 -7.31
C PRO A 338 -14.40 -3.73 -8.76
N THR A 339 -13.76 -4.88 -9.01
CA THR A 339 -13.61 -5.42 -10.37
C THR A 339 -14.93 -5.54 -11.15
N PRO A 340 -16.06 -6.00 -10.58
CA PRO A 340 -17.34 -6.04 -11.31
C PRO A 340 -17.82 -4.65 -11.75
N LEU A 341 -17.63 -3.62 -10.91
CA LEU A 341 -17.96 -2.25 -11.28
C LEU A 341 -17.12 -1.80 -12.49
N GLN A 342 -15.80 -2.00 -12.44
CA GLN A 342 -14.91 -1.63 -13.54
C GLN A 342 -15.30 -2.33 -14.85
N GLN A 343 -15.54 -3.64 -14.80
CA GLN A 343 -15.96 -4.44 -15.94
C GLN A 343 -17.29 -3.95 -16.52
N SER A 344 -18.28 -3.64 -15.67
CA SER A 344 -19.60 -3.17 -16.11
C SER A 344 -19.55 -1.80 -16.79
N VAL A 345 -18.70 -0.89 -16.31
CA VAL A 345 -18.59 0.49 -16.81
C VAL A 345 -17.80 0.51 -18.11
N GLU A 346 -16.79 -0.35 -18.25
CA GLU A 346 -15.89 -0.38 -19.40
C GLU A 346 -16.28 -1.39 -20.48
N ALA A 347 -17.34 -2.17 -20.25
CA ALA A 347 -17.88 -3.09 -21.24
C ALA A 347 -18.24 -2.33 -22.54
N PRO A 348 -17.85 -2.83 -23.74
CA PRO A 348 -18.13 -2.16 -25.01
C PRO A 348 -19.60 -1.85 -25.30
N LYS A 349 -20.52 -2.59 -24.65
CA LYS A 349 -21.98 -2.41 -24.75
C LYS A 349 -22.62 -2.07 -23.39
N GLY A 350 -21.82 -1.66 -22.41
CA GLY A 350 -22.31 -1.26 -21.09
C GLY A 350 -23.21 -0.04 -21.17
N LYS A 351 -24.21 0.04 -20.29
CA LYS A 351 -25.03 1.25 -20.13
C LYS A 351 -24.10 2.39 -19.70
N PRO A 352 -24.14 3.58 -20.32
CA PRO A 352 -23.33 4.70 -19.85
C PRO A 352 -23.78 5.14 -18.45
N LEU A 353 -22.83 5.57 -17.63
CA LEU A 353 -23.14 6.20 -16.35
C LEU A 353 -23.66 7.63 -16.58
N PRO A 354 -24.55 8.14 -15.72
CA PRO A 354 -24.85 9.56 -15.63
C PRO A 354 -23.59 10.43 -15.41
N PRO A 355 -23.60 11.73 -15.72
CA PRO A 355 -22.39 12.57 -15.64
C PRO A 355 -21.71 12.66 -14.27
N ASP A 356 -22.48 12.75 -13.19
CA ASP A 356 -22.00 12.76 -11.81
C ASP A 356 -21.30 11.44 -11.44
N LYS A 357 -21.93 10.31 -11.77
CA LYS A 357 -21.39 8.96 -11.57
C LYS A 357 -20.17 8.69 -12.44
N THR A 358 -20.16 9.22 -13.67
CA THR A 358 -19.00 9.16 -14.58
C THR A 358 -17.81 9.92 -13.99
N LEU A 359 -18.04 11.12 -13.44
CA LEU A 359 -16.99 11.89 -12.77
C LEU A 359 -16.47 11.15 -11.52
N ALA A 360 -17.36 10.57 -10.71
CA ALA A 360 -16.97 9.78 -9.54
C ALA A 360 -16.10 8.57 -9.93
N TYR A 361 -16.49 7.83 -10.98
CA TYR A 361 -15.70 6.72 -11.49
C TYR A 361 -14.31 7.17 -11.99
N ALA A 362 -14.26 8.27 -12.76
CA ALA A 362 -13.00 8.84 -13.22
C ALA A 362 -12.10 9.32 -12.06
N LEU A 363 -12.68 9.85 -10.99
CA LEU A 363 -11.95 10.21 -9.77
C LEU A 363 -11.40 8.99 -9.05
N GLY A 364 -12.18 7.91 -8.92
CA GLY A 364 -11.68 6.66 -8.36
C GLY A 364 -10.51 6.10 -9.17
N LEU A 365 -10.55 6.17 -10.50
CA LEU A 365 -9.42 5.80 -11.35
C LEU A 365 -8.21 6.70 -11.11
N ALA A 366 -8.40 8.01 -10.99
CA ALA A 366 -7.29 8.93 -10.67
C ALA A 366 -6.69 8.63 -9.28
N HIS A 367 -7.50 8.28 -8.28
CA HIS A 367 -7.02 7.84 -6.97
C HIS A 367 -6.25 6.52 -7.04
N LEU A 368 -6.70 5.54 -7.84
CA LEU A 368 -5.90 4.34 -8.13
C LEU A 368 -4.55 4.71 -8.77
N GLY A 369 -4.56 5.63 -9.74
CA GLY A 369 -3.37 6.19 -10.37
C GLY A 369 -2.39 6.79 -9.37
N GLN A 370 -2.89 7.62 -8.44
CA GLN A 370 -2.07 8.19 -7.37
C GLN A 370 -1.50 7.12 -6.45
N ARG A 371 -2.34 6.16 -6.05
CA ARG A 371 -2.01 5.16 -5.05
C ARG A 371 -0.99 4.14 -5.56
N TYR A 372 -1.21 3.59 -6.75
CA TYR A 372 -0.35 2.52 -7.28
C TYR A 372 0.70 3.02 -8.25
N PHE A 373 0.77 4.33 -8.44
CA PHE A 373 1.63 4.97 -9.42
C PHE A 373 1.34 4.39 -10.83
N THR A 374 0.08 4.22 -11.18
CA THR A 374 -0.32 3.56 -12.43
C THR A 374 -0.67 4.58 -13.48
N ARG A 375 0.22 4.75 -14.47
CA ARG A 375 -0.05 5.58 -15.66
C ARG A 375 -1.38 5.21 -16.31
N GLY A 376 -1.63 3.90 -16.45
CA GLY A 376 -2.81 3.37 -17.11
C GLY A 376 -4.12 3.87 -16.50
N ASP A 377 -4.18 4.08 -15.18
CA ASP A 377 -5.40 4.56 -14.54
C ASP A 377 -5.62 6.06 -14.72
N PHE A 378 -4.55 6.87 -14.73
CA PHE A 378 -4.68 8.28 -15.12
C PHE A 378 -5.15 8.43 -16.57
N GLU A 379 -4.62 7.61 -17.48
CA GLU A 379 -5.07 7.61 -18.88
C GLU A 379 -6.54 7.15 -19.00
N ARG A 380 -6.96 6.12 -18.24
CA ARG A 380 -8.37 5.68 -18.17
C ARG A 380 -9.26 6.78 -17.60
N ALA A 381 -8.89 7.40 -16.49
CA ALA A 381 -9.60 8.51 -15.88
C ALA A 381 -9.78 9.66 -16.88
N GLY A 382 -8.73 9.99 -17.62
CA GLY A 382 -8.77 11.03 -18.64
C GLY A 382 -9.73 10.70 -19.79
N ARG A 383 -9.68 9.47 -20.32
CA ARG A 383 -10.61 9.01 -21.38
C ARG A 383 -12.07 9.05 -20.94
N VAL A 384 -12.37 8.54 -19.74
CA VAL A 384 -13.73 8.58 -19.18
C VAL A 384 -14.21 10.02 -19.02
N SER A 385 -13.34 10.91 -18.51
CA SER A 385 -13.66 12.31 -18.27
C SER A 385 -13.94 13.11 -19.55
N GLN A 386 -13.32 12.76 -20.68
CA GLN A 386 -13.57 13.41 -21.97
C GLN A 386 -15.04 13.30 -22.40
N GLY A 387 -15.71 12.18 -22.09
CA GLY A 387 -17.12 11.96 -22.42
C GLY A 387 -18.07 12.98 -21.79
N ILE A 388 -17.68 13.59 -20.67
CA ILE A 388 -18.49 14.56 -19.92
C ILE A 388 -17.83 15.95 -19.83
N ALA A 389 -16.75 16.20 -20.58
CA ALA A 389 -16.00 17.46 -20.51
C ALA A 389 -16.80 18.71 -20.91
N ARG A 390 -17.88 18.53 -21.66
CA ARG A 390 -18.81 19.60 -22.08
C ARG A 390 -20.02 19.76 -21.15
N ASP A 391 -20.14 18.93 -20.13
CA ASP A 391 -21.23 19.03 -19.16
C ASP A 391 -21.17 20.36 -18.40
N LYS A 392 -22.34 20.97 -18.16
CA LYS A 392 -22.43 22.31 -17.55
C LYS A 392 -22.01 22.34 -16.09
N ILE A 393 -22.25 21.25 -15.36
CA ILE A 393 -22.01 21.16 -13.92
C ILE A 393 -20.66 20.50 -13.65
N TYR A 394 -20.37 19.39 -14.34
CA TYR A 394 -19.22 18.53 -14.08
C TYR A 394 -18.06 18.75 -15.04
N GLY A 395 -18.27 19.42 -16.18
CA GLY A 395 -17.28 19.52 -17.25
C GLY A 395 -16.00 20.25 -16.88
N ALA A 396 -16.01 21.15 -15.89
CA ALA A 396 -14.78 21.78 -15.40
C ALA A 396 -13.86 20.78 -14.68
N ARG A 397 -14.43 19.95 -13.78
CA ARG A 397 -13.69 18.89 -13.06
C ARG A 397 -13.22 17.80 -14.03
N ALA A 398 -14.07 17.42 -14.97
CA ALA A 398 -13.71 16.40 -15.96
C ALA A 398 -12.57 16.87 -16.88
N ARG A 399 -12.54 18.16 -17.27
CA ARG A 399 -11.41 18.71 -18.03
C ARG A 399 -10.10 18.69 -17.27
N LEU A 400 -10.11 18.93 -15.95
CA LEU A 400 -8.92 18.80 -15.11
C LEU A 400 -8.40 17.36 -15.12
N LEU A 401 -9.25 16.36 -14.90
CA LEU A 401 -8.87 14.94 -14.95
C LEU A 401 -8.40 14.50 -16.34
N ALA A 402 -9.02 14.99 -17.41
CA ALA A 402 -8.57 14.75 -18.77
C ALA A 402 -7.17 15.32 -19.03
N ALA A 403 -6.89 16.54 -18.55
CA ALA A 403 -5.58 17.16 -18.68
C ALA A 403 -4.51 16.47 -17.82
N LEU A 404 -4.86 15.98 -16.63
CA LEU A 404 -3.97 15.13 -15.81
C LEU A 404 -3.66 13.81 -16.54
N GLY A 405 -4.67 13.15 -17.10
CA GLY A 405 -4.46 11.93 -17.90
C GLY A 405 -3.52 12.14 -19.09
N GLU A 406 -3.64 13.26 -19.81
CA GLU A 406 -2.72 13.63 -20.89
C GLU A 406 -1.30 13.89 -20.38
N ALA A 407 -1.15 14.59 -19.24
CA ALA A 407 0.16 14.90 -18.67
C ALA A 407 0.90 13.64 -18.20
N MET A 408 0.17 12.60 -17.79
CA MET A 408 0.70 11.32 -17.33
C MET A 408 1.12 10.37 -18.46
N VAL A 409 0.83 10.68 -19.72
CA VAL A 409 1.30 9.88 -20.86
C VAL A 409 2.83 9.80 -20.82
N GLY A 410 3.35 8.57 -20.92
CA GLY A 410 4.79 8.30 -20.86
C GLY A 410 5.41 8.26 -19.46
N ALA A 411 4.64 8.47 -18.39
CA ALA A 411 5.11 8.24 -17.02
C ALA A 411 5.44 6.75 -16.78
N PRO A 412 6.18 6.40 -15.70
CA PRO A 412 6.37 5.00 -15.31
C PRO A 412 5.04 4.25 -15.17
N ASP A 413 5.01 2.98 -15.60
CA ASP A 413 3.76 2.21 -15.69
C ASP A 413 3.15 1.86 -14.34
N ASP A 414 3.98 1.65 -13.32
CA ASP A 414 3.59 1.20 -11.99
C ASP A 414 4.59 1.63 -10.91
N ALA A 415 4.22 1.40 -9.64
CA ALA A 415 5.05 1.66 -8.48
C ALA A 415 6.41 0.94 -8.52
N ALA A 416 6.50 -0.24 -9.13
CA ALA A 416 7.75 -0.99 -9.20
C ALA A 416 8.76 -0.30 -10.12
N LYS A 417 8.35 0.07 -11.34
CA LYS A 417 9.17 0.88 -12.26
C LYS A 417 9.54 2.20 -11.64
N MET A 418 8.59 2.84 -10.94
CA MET A 418 8.85 4.09 -10.25
C MET A 418 9.94 3.95 -9.18
N MET A 419 9.83 2.94 -8.30
CA MET A 419 10.82 2.70 -7.25
C MET A 419 12.21 2.35 -7.77
N LEU A 420 12.29 1.63 -8.89
CA LEU A 420 13.56 1.15 -9.46
C LEU A 420 14.25 2.19 -10.36
N ALA A 421 13.50 2.81 -11.27
CA ALA A 421 14.07 3.65 -12.33
C ALA A 421 13.83 5.16 -12.10
N GLY A 422 12.97 5.55 -11.17
CA GLY A 422 12.58 6.93 -11.09
C GLY A 422 11.62 7.34 -12.23
N PHE A 423 11.48 8.65 -12.40
CA PHE A 423 10.73 9.30 -13.47
C PHE A 423 11.55 9.31 -14.77
N GLY A 424 12.82 8.89 -14.73
CA GLY A 424 13.69 8.79 -15.90
C GLY A 424 13.70 10.06 -16.76
N ASP A 425 13.59 9.87 -18.08
CA ASP A 425 13.50 10.92 -19.10
C ASP A 425 12.05 11.32 -19.43
N TRP A 426 11.09 10.98 -18.56
CA TRP A 426 9.69 11.37 -18.78
C TRP A 426 9.56 12.89 -18.86
N LYS A 427 8.83 13.36 -19.88
CA LYS A 427 8.56 14.78 -20.12
C LYS A 427 7.04 14.98 -20.12
N PRO A 428 6.43 15.39 -19.01
CA PRO A 428 4.98 15.51 -18.90
C PRO A 428 4.46 16.57 -19.88
N ASN A 429 3.41 16.23 -20.63
CA ASN A 429 2.69 17.20 -21.47
C ASN A 429 1.67 17.98 -20.64
N VAL A 430 2.12 19.07 -20.01
CA VAL A 430 1.28 19.90 -19.14
C VAL A 430 0.47 20.96 -19.86
N LYS A 431 0.38 20.95 -21.20
CA LYS A 431 -0.29 22.02 -21.98
C LYS A 431 -1.77 22.17 -21.62
N GLY A 432 -2.47 21.05 -21.42
CA GLY A 432 -3.87 21.06 -20.97
C GLY A 432 -4.04 21.70 -19.60
N LEU A 433 -3.16 21.34 -18.66
CA LEU A 433 -3.13 21.90 -17.30
C LEU A 433 -2.78 23.39 -17.32
N ASP A 434 -1.79 23.82 -18.11
CA ASP A 434 -1.42 25.22 -18.28
C ASP A 434 -2.57 26.05 -18.86
N THR A 435 -3.36 25.48 -19.78
CA THR A 435 -4.54 26.14 -20.34
C THR A 435 -5.62 26.34 -19.28
N LEU A 436 -5.88 25.33 -18.46
CA LEU A 436 -6.84 25.42 -17.34
C LEU A 436 -6.36 26.36 -16.23
N GLY A 437 -5.05 26.37 -15.95
CA GLY A 437 -4.43 27.17 -14.90
C GLY A 437 -4.46 28.69 -15.13
N LYS A 438 -4.71 29.12 -16.38
CA LYS A 438 -4.99 30.52 -16.75
C LYS A 438 -6.38 30.99 -16.35
N GLY A 439 -7.28 30.06 -15.99
CA GLY A 439 -8.63 30.36 -15.52
C GLY A 439 -8.65 31.01 -14.13
N ARG A 440 -9.85 31.05 -13.55
CA ARG A 440 -10.12 31.59 -12.21
C ARG A 440 -10.66 30.49 -11.30
N GLY A 441 -10.55 30.70 -9.99
CA GLY A 441 -11.06 29.80 -8.96
C GLY A 441 -10.15 28.60 -8.67
N GLU A 442 -10.61 27.76 -7.75
CA GLU A 442 -9.82 26.69 -7.14
C GLU A 442 -9.32 25.66 -8.17
N LEU A 443 -10.15 25.23 -9.12
CA LEU A 443 -9.75 24.26 -10.16
C LEU A 443 -8.61 24.78 -11.06
N ALA A 444 -8.56 26.09 -11.32
CA ALA A 444 -7.43 26.69 -12.04
C ALA A 444 -6.17 26.73 -11.15
N GLY A 445 -6.34 26.92 -9.84
CA GLY A 445 -5.26 26.76 -8.85
C GLY A 445 -4.70 25.35 -8.83
N MET A 446 -5.56 24.32 -8.78
CA MET A 446 -5.19 22.91 -8.84
C MET A 446 -4.44 22.58 -10.12
N ALA A 447 -4.97 22.97 -11.29
CA ALA A 447 -4.31 22.75 -12.57
C ALA A 447 -2.91 23.38 -12.66
N ALA A 448 -2.76 24.61 -12.15
CA ALA A 448 -1.46 25.29 -12.11
C ALA A 448 -0.48 24.61 -11.15
N PHE A 449 -0.97 24.15 -9.99
CA PHE A 449 -0.16 23.40 -9.02
C PHE A 449 0.32 22.08 -9.61
N ASP A 450 -0.58 21.29 -10.20
CA ASP A 450 -0.26 19.99 -10.77
C ASP A 450 0.67 20.12 -11.96
N ALA A 451 0.49 21.11 -12.84
CA ALA A 451 1.42 21.39 -13.93
C ALA A 451 2.84 21.65 -13.40
N ALA A 452 2.98 22.51 -12.38
CA ALA A 452 4.27 22.78 -11.75
C ALA A 452 4.85 21.53 -11.08
N PHE A 453 4.02 20.76 -10.40
CA PHE A 453 4.45 19.58 -9.67
C PHE A 453 4.90 18.45 -10.58
N LEU A 454 4.20 18.18 -11.68
CA LEU A 454 4.65 17.20 -12.65
C LEU A 454 5.99 17.59 -13.29
N LEU A 455 6.18 18.88 -13.60
CA LEU A 455 7.47 19.39 -14.09
C LEU A 455 8.58 19.24 -13.03
N GLU A 456 8.30 19.51 -11.75
CA GLU A 456 9.25 19.29 -10.65
C GLU A 456 9.65 17.81 -10.54
N LEU A 457 8.69 16.89 -10.66
CA LEU A 457 8.94 15.45 -10.61
C LEU A 457 9.81 14.95 -11.77
N ALA A 458 9.64 15.57 -12.93
CA ALA A 458 10.35 15.30 -14.17
C ALA A 458 11.54 16.25 -14.41
N ALA A 459 12.02 16.93 -13.37
CA ALA A 459 13.11 17.89 -13.50
C ALA A 459 14.36 17.21 -14.11
N PRO A 460 14.96 17.76 -15.18
CA PRO A 460 16.14 17.17 -15.79
C PRO A 460 17.31 17.16 -14.81
N GLN A 461 18.20 16.18 -14.94
CA GLN A 461 19.46 16.19 -14.18
C GLN A 461 20.25 17.44 -14.54
N GLY A 462 20.67 18.20 -13.53
CA GLY A 462 21.37 19.47 -13.74
C GLY A 462 20.48 20.62 -14.21
N ALA A 463 19.16 20.57 -13.93
CA ALA A 463 18.26 21.69 -14.18
C ALA A 463 18.83 23.03 -13.68
N ASP A 464 18.82 24.03 -14.55
CA ASP A 464 19.45 25.32 -14.32
C ASP A 464 18.60 26.27 -13.45
N GLU A 465 19.17 27.42 -13.08
CA GLU A 465 18.49 28.46 -12.32
C GLU A 465 17.15 28.85 -12.93
N LYS A 466 17.10 28.98 -14.27
CA LYS A 466 15.90 29.42 -15.00
C LYS A 466 14.75 28.44 -14.82
N PHE A 467 15.01 27.13 -14.93
CA PHE A 467 14.00 26.10 -14.70
C PHE A 467 13.36 26.23 -13.32
N TRP A 468 14.17 26.41 -12.28
CA TRP A 468 13.68 26.52 -10.90
C TRP A 468 12.93 27.83 -10.64
N LEU A 469 13.34 28.95 -11.24
CA LEU A 469 12.59 30.21 -11.19
C LEU A 469 11.22 30.12 -11.91
N GLU A 470 11.16 29.41 -13.04
CA GLU A 470 9.90 29.14 -13.74
C GLU A 470 8.95 28.29 -12.87
N LEU A 471 9.47 27.24 -12.20
CA LEU A 471 8.69 26.46 -11.24
C LEU A 471 8.18 27.29 -10.06
N SER A 472 9.03 28.12 -9.47
CA SER A 472 8.64 29.06 -8.40
C SER A 472 7.49 29.97 -8.86
N THR A 473 7.58 30.49 -10.08
CA THR A 473 6.54 31.35 -10.66
C THR A 473 5.22 30.60 -10.85
N ARG A 474 5.27 29.37 -11.36
CA ARG A 474 4.09 28.51 -11.55
C ARG A 474 3.40 28.20 -10.22
N TYR A 475 4.16 27.82 -9.19
CA TYR A 475 3.62 27.60 -7.84
C TYR A 475 3.04 28.87 -7.21
N GLY A 476 3.69 30.02 -7.37
CA GLY A 476 3.13 31.30 -6.92
C GLY A 476 1.83 31.66 -7.64
N ALA A 477 1.67 31.29 -8.91
CA ALA A 477 0.43 31.49 -9.66
C ALA A 477 -0.69 30.54 -9.19
N ALA A 478 -0.35 29.33 -8.72
CA ALA A 478 -1.28 28.41 -8.10
C ALA A 478 -1.71 28.89 -6.71
N GLN A 479 -0.74 29.29 -5.86
CA GLN A 479 -0.97 29.81 -4.51
C GLN A 479 -2.04 30.91 -4.49
N LYS A 480 -1.97 31.87 -5.44
CA LYS A 480 -2.94 32.98 -5.54
C LYS A 480 -4.39 32.56 -5.83
N LYS A 481 -4.62 31.32 -6.25
CA LYS A 481 -5.94 30.78 -6.62
C LYS A 481 -6.43 29.67 -5.70
N LEU A 482 -5.56 29.18 -4.83
CA LEU A 482 -5.84 28.14 -3.84
C LEU A 482 -6.11 28.78 -2.49
N GLU A 483 -6.71 28.02 -1.58
CA GLU A 483 -6.99 28.44 -0.21
C GLU A 483 -6.43 27.42 0.81
N GLY A 484 -6.38 27.83 2.08
CA GLY A 484 -5.99 26.98 3.21
C GLY A 484 -4.67 26.23 3.03
N ALA A 485 -4.66 24.94 3.37
CA ALA A 485 -3.47 24.10 3.30
C ALA A 485 -2.93 23.92 1.86
N ALA A 486 -3.79 24.01 0.84
CA ALA A 486 -3.38 23.90 -0.55
C ALA A 486 -2.58 25.13 -0.99
N ALA A 487 -3.02 26.33 -0.60
CA ALA A 487 -2.29 27.58 -0.85
C ALA A 487 -0.93 27.58 -0.15
N GLU A 488 -0.89 27.16 1.13
CA GLU A 488 0.35 27.12 1.91
C GLU A 488 1.34 26.12 1.32
N ARG A 489 0.88 24.94 0.88
CA ARG A 489 1.71 23.96 0.17
C ARG A 489 2.29 24.55 -1.12
N ALA A 490 1.48 25.26 -1.91
CA ALA A 490 1.95 25.93 -3.13
C ALA A 490 3.00 26.99 -2.82
N LYS A 491 2.81 27.78 -1.76
CA LYS A 491 3.78 28.78 -1.29
C LYS A 491 5.11 28.15 -0.90
N GLN A 492 5.09 27.12 -0.05
CA GLN A 492 6.30 26.42 0.41
C GLN A 492 7.09 25.85 -0.77
N ARG A 493 6.41 25.30 -1.77
CA ARG A 493 7.06 24.80 -2.99
C ARG A 493 7.62 25.92 -3.86
N ALA A 494 6.93 27.05 -3.97
CA ALA A 494 7.45 28.22 -4.66
C ALA A 494 8.75 28.71 -4.01
N GLU A 495 8.77 28.81 -2.68
CA GLU A 495 9.92 29.23 -1.90
C GLU A 495 11.08 28.23 -2.03
N ALA A 496 10.82 26.92 -1.95
CA ALA A 496 11.85 25.89 -2.12
C ALA A 496 12.45 25.90 -3.54
N ALA A 497 11.63 26.08 -4.57
CA ALA A 497 12.10 26.20 -5.95
C ALA A 497 12.97 27.46 -6.12
N LYS A 498 12.56 28.59 -5.53
CA LYS A 498 13.37 29.82 -5.54
C LYS A 498 14.69 29.66 -4.80
N GLN A 499 14.70 29.07 -3.60
CA GLN A 499 15.93 28.79 -2.85
C GLN A 499 16.88 27.88 -3.62
N THR A 500 16.34 26.91 -4.37
CA THR A 500 17.13 26.05 -5.25
C THR A 500 17.78 26.87 -6.38
N ALA A 501 17.01 27.75 -7.04
CA ALA A 501 17.54 28.66 -8.04
C ALA A 501 18.65 29.56 -7.49
N ASP A 502 18.42 30.22 -6.35
CA ASP A 502 19.37 31.11 -5.68
C ASP A 502 20.67 30.36 -5.30
N SER A 503 20.56 29.10 -4.85
CA SER A 503 21.70 28.25 -4.53
C SER A 503 22.54 27.89 -5.76
N ILE A 504 21.91 27.64 -6.90
CA ILE A 504 22.59 27.38 -8.18
C ILE A 504 23.32 28.65 -8.65
N ALA A 505 22.63 29.80 -8.58
CA ALA A 505 23.21 31.10 -8.93
C ALA A 505 24.42 31.47 -8.03
N GLY A 506 24.33 31.17 -6.73
CA GLY A 506 25.41 31.38 -5.76
C GLY A 506 26.63 30.52 -6.04
N LYS A 507 26.44 29.23 -6.39
CA LYS A 507 27.53 28.34 -6.81
C LYS A 507 28.19 28.81 -8.10
N ALA A 508 27.42 29.32 -9.07
CA ALA A 508 27.96 29.88 -10.31
C ALA A 508 28.80 31.16 -10.09
N LYS A 509 28.57 31.88 -8.99
CA LYS A 509 29.28 33.12 -8.63
C LYS A 509 30.50 32.91 -7.74
N SER A 510 30.82 31.68 -7.33
CA SER A 510 32.01 31.35 -6.54
C SER A 510 32.90 30.36 -7.31
N PRO A 511 33.73 30.84 -8.26
CA PRO A 511 34.60 29.97 -9.04
C PRO A 511 35.84 29.48 -8.28
N ASP A 512 36.12 30.00 -7.08
CA ASP A 512 37.35 29.70 -6.32
C ASP A 512 37.04 29.17 -4.91
N ALA A 513 36.97 27.84 -4.79
CA ALA A 513 37.26 27.10 -3.56
C ALA A 513 37.59 25.63 -3.91
N HIS A 514 38.83 25.44 -4.38
CA HIS A 514 39.68 24.23 -4.44
C HIS A 514 39.08 22.87 -4.81
#